data_AF-A0A6L8E1Y6-F1
#
_entry.id   AF-A0A6L8E1Y6-F1
#
_cell.length_a   1.000
_cell.length_b   1.000
_cell.length_c   1.000
_cell.angle_alpha   90.00
_cell.angle_beta   90.00
_cell.angle_gamma   90.00
#
_symmetry.space_group_name_H-M   'P 1'
#
loop_
_entity.id
_entity.type
_entity.pdbx_description
1 polymer ?
#
loop_
_entity_poly.entity_id
_entity_poly.type
_entity_poly.pdbx_seq_one_letter_code
_entity_poly.pdbx_strand_id
1 'polypeptide(L)'
;MKRDIRRAIFGIVGALLAAVAAAVADNLLRTVPPDVDGPPLAPVDSERTVTQIPGFRVETRERTFNVDFWNDHCSGPRNINWRIDADSEWQIQVESIRPTAYPDSDSTFHGLADVSSDGFTLRGRLVNGGEGCGPFRIWRDSRGHMRIRGTYIEERTVPAGVAPSSVGDTGRG
;
A
#
# COMPACT_ATOMS: atom_id res chain seq x y z
N MET A 1 43.69 27.73 -5.81
CA MET A 1 43.70 26.64 -6.81
C MET A 1 43.06 25.33 -6.35
N LYS A 2 43.45 24.67 -5.24
CA LYS A 2 42.81 23.39 -4.82
C LYS A 2 41.37 23.53 -4.25
N ARG A 3 40.93 24.73 -3.86
CA ARG A 3 39.58 24.97 -3.30
C ARG A 3 38.50 25.20 -4.36
N ASP A 4 38.87 25.63 -5.56
CA ASP A 4 37.93 26.02 -6.61
C ASP A 4 37.38 24.81 -7.38
N ILE A 5 38.19 23.74 -7.51
CA ILE A 5 37.79 22.50 -8.18
C ILE A 5 36.70 21.75 -7.40
N ARG A 6 36.72 21.78 -6.06
CA ARG A 6 35.72 21.08 -5.24
C ARG A 6 34.32 21.68 -5.39
N ARG A 7 34.21 23.01 -5.52
CA ARG A 7 32.91 23.68 -5.70
C ARG A 7 32.27 23.37 -7.06
N ALA A 8 33.08 23.24 -8.11
CA ALA A 8 32.58 22.87 -9.43
C ALA A 8 32.03 21.43 -9.47
N ILE A 9 32.67 20.48 -8.79
CA ILE A 9 32.24 19.08 -8.75
C ILE A 9 30.91 18.92 -8.00
N PHE A 10 30.73 19.60 -6.86
CA PHE A 10 29.47 19.52 -6.10
C PHE A 10 28.27 20.12 -6.87
N GLY A 11 28.49 21.17 -7.68
CA GLY A 11 27.43 21.76 -8.50
C GLY A 11 26.92 20.83 -9.60
N ILE A 12 27.81 20.08 -10.25
CA ILE A 12 27.45 19.16 -11.34
C ILE A 12 26.69 17.94 -10.80
N VAL A 13 27.11 17.38 -9.65
CA VAL A 13 26.43 16.21 -9.05
C VAL A 13 25.02 16.58 -8.57
N GLY A 14 24.83 17.76 -7.99
CA GLY A 14 23.50 18.23 -7.55
C GLY A 14 22.51 18.40 -8.71
N ALA A 15 22.98 18.96 -9.83
CA ALA A 15 22.14 19.14 -11.03
C ALA A 15 21.76 17.79 -11.67
N LEU A 16 22.67 16.81 -11.68
CA LEU A 16 22.40 15.48 -12.23
C LEU A 16 21.36 14.72 -11.40
N LEU A 17 21.45 14.79 -10.06
CA LEU A 17 20.49 14.16 -9.15
C LEU A 17 19.07 14.75 -9.28
N ALA A 18 18.95 16.07 -9.46
CA ALA A 18 17.67 16.72 -9.67
C ALA A 18 17.02 16.32 -11.01
N ALA A 19 17.82 16.20 -12.08
CA ALA A 19 17.32 15.77 -13.39
C ALA A 19 16.86 14.31 -13.39
N VAL A 20 17.57 13.41 -12.70
CA VAL A 20 17.16 12.01 -12.54
C VAL A 20 15.88 11.89 -11.72
N ALA A 21 15.73 12.67 -10.63
CA ALA A 21 14.50 12.67 -9.84
C ALA A 21 13.27 13.14 -10.65
N ALA A 22 13.43 14.16 -11.49
CA ALA A 22 12.36 14.64 -12.36
C ALA A 22 11.98 13.62 -13.45
N ALA A 23 12.95 12.94 -14.05
CA ALA A 23 12.69 11.91 -15.07
C ALA A 23 12.02 10.66 -14.47
N VAL A 24 12.36 10.27 -13.24
CA VAL A 24 11.71 9.15 -12.54
C VAL A 24 10.27 9.51 -12.15
N ALA A 25 10.00 10.74 -11.72
CA ALA A 25 8.65 11.20 -11.41
C ALA A 25 7.74 11.23 -12.65
N ASP A 26 8.27 11.64 -13.81
CA ASP A 26 7.48 11.71 -15.05
C ASP A 26 7.19 10.33 -15.65
N ASN A 27 8.07 9.34 -15.42
CA ASN A 27 7.86 7.96 -15.88
C ASN A 27 6.87 7.18 -14.99
N LEU A 28 6.74 7.53 -13.71
CA LEU A 28 5.77 6.90 -12.80
C LEU A 28 4.32 7.37 -13.02
N LEU A 29 4.11 8.48 -13.73
CA LEU A 29 2.77 9.03 -14.00
C LEU A 29 2.12 8.50 -15.30
N ARG A 30 2.85 7.75 -16.14
CA ARG A 30 2.39 7.39 -17.50
C ARG A 30 1.85 5.97 -17.69
N THR A 31 1.79 5.12 -16.66
CA THR A 31 1.38 3.71 -16.85
C THR A 31 0.39 3.18 -15.82
N VAL A 32 -0.55 4.00 -15.35
CA VAL A 32 -1.73 3.46 -14.65
C VAL A 32 -2.86 3.30 -15.67
N PRO A 33 -3.16 2.07 -16.14
CA PRO A 33 -4.31 1.86 -17.03
C PRO A 33 -5.60 2.26 -16.31
N PRO A 34 -6.59 2.81 -17.04
CA PRO A 34 -7.90 3.13 -16.48
C PRO A 34 -8.63 1.87 -16.01
N ASP A 35 -9.30 2.03 -14.89
CA ASP A 35 -10.21 1.11 -14.19
C ASP A 35 -10.66 -0.12 -14.97
N VAL A 36 -10.25 -1.29 -14.46
CA VAL A 36 -10.96 -2.54 -14.67
C VAL A 36 -11.59 -2.85 -13.31
N ASP A 37 -12.93 -2.93 -13.24
CA ASP A 37 -13.70 -3.48 -12.12
C ASP A 37 -13.35 -4.96 -11.95
N GLY A 38 -12.13 -5.22 -11.48
CA GLY A 38 -11.65 -6.55 -11.15
C GLY A 38 -12.13 -6.96 -9.76
N PRO A 39 -12.33 -8.27 -9.51
CA PRO A 39 -12.49 -8.76 -8.15
C PRO A 39 -11.32 -8.29 -7.28
N PRO A 40 -11.49 -8.16 -5.94
CA PRO A 40 -10.43 -7.71 -5.05
C PRO A 40 -9.17 -8.53 -5.33
N LEU A 41 -8.13 -7.85 -5.82
CA LEU A 41 -6.86 -8.49 -6.09
C LEU A 41 -6.35 -9.04 -4.77
N ALA A 42 -6.10 -10.35 -4.73
CA ALA A 42 -5.41 -10.95 -3.62
C ALA A 42 -4.09 -10.18 -3.40
N PRO A 43 -3.66 -9.95 -2.15
CA PRO A 43 -2.44 -9.22 -1.88
C PRO A 43 -1.27 -9.85 -2.64
N VAL A 44 -0.59 -9.06 -3.46
CA VAL A 44 0.63 -9.51 -4.14
C VAL A 44 1.76 -9.45 -3.11
N ASP A 45 2.34 -10.61 -2.80
CA ASP A 45 3.48 -10.72 -1.89
C ASP A 45 4.75 -10.19 -2.57
N SER A 46 5.30 -9.09 -2.06
CA SER A 46 6.58 -8.51 -2.49
C SER A 46 7.72 -8.90 -1.56
N GLU A 47 8.96 -8.65 -2.04
CA GLU A 47 10.27 -9.06 -1.50
C GLU A 47 10.36 -9.42 -0.01
N ARG A 48 10.99 -10.57 0.25
CA ARG A 48 11.18 -11.11 1.60
C ARG A 48 12.57 -10.77 2.14
N THR A 49 12.62 -10.00 3.22
CA THR A 49 13.86 -9.75 3.97
C THR A 49 13.96 -10.72 5.15
N VAL A 50 15.18 -11.17 5.45
CA VAL A 50 15.44 -12.13 6.55
C VAL A 50 16.51 -11.58 7.48
N THR A 51 16.14 -11.33 8.74
CA THR A 51 17.09 -10.99 9.82
C THR A 51 17.34 -12.23 10.67
N GLN A 52 18.61 -12.60 10.87
CA GLN A 52 19.01 -13.76 11.68
C GLN A 52 19.22 -13.38 13.15
N ILE A 53 18.61 -14.15 14.05
CA ILE A 53 18.79 -14.14 15.50
C ILE A 53 19.36 -15.54 15.87
N PRO A 54 20.24 -15.69 16.88
CA PRO A 54 20.65 -17.03 17.31
C PRO A 54 19.43 -17.93 17.61
N GLY A 55 19.24 -18.99 16.81
CA GLY A 55 18.11 -19.93 16.92
C GLY A 55 16.82 -19.55 16.17
N PHE A 56 16.68 -18.31 15.69
CA PHE A 56 15.46 -17.82 15.02
C PHE A 56 15.78 -16.92 13.82
N ARG A 57 14.84 -16.78 12.89
CA ARG A 57 14.90 -15.74 11.87
C ARG A 57 13.55 -15.05 11.77
N VAL A 58 13.60 -13.73 11.57
CA VAL A 58 12.42 -12.94 11.25
C VAL A 58 12.27 -12.93 9.75
N GLU A 59 11.12 -13.38 9.26
CA GLU A 59 10.72 -13.27 7.87
C GLU A 59 9.78 -12.08 7.77
N THR A 60 10.06 -11.14 6.88
CA THR A 60 9.14 -10.04 6.57
C THR A 60 8.60 -10.16 5.15
N ARG A 61 7.41 -9.63 4.91
CA ARG A 61 6.87 -9.42 3.57
C ARG A 61 6.09 -8.12 3.50
N GLU A 62 6.16 -7.45 2.37
CA GLU A 62 5.30 -6.31 2.09
C GLU A 62 4.00 -6.79 1.45
N ARG A 63 2.88 -6.27 1.94
CA ARG A 63 1.51 -6.53 1.50
C ARG A 63 0.93 -5.25 0.92
N THR A 64 0.21 -5.39 -0.18
CA THR A 64 -0.56 -4.31 -0.81
C THR A 64 -2.05 -4.57 -0.62
N PHE A 65 -2.84 -3.50 -0.48
CA PHE A 65 -4.30 -3.59 -0.53
C PHE A 65 -4.89 -2.49 -1.41
N ASN A 66 -6.00 -2.81 -2.06
CA ASN A 66 -6.81 -1.89 -2.85
C ASN A 66 -8.28 -2.26 -2.64
N VAL A 67 -9.05 -1.37 -2.03
CA VAL A 67 -10.48 -1.58 -1.75
C VAL A 67 -11.29 -0.43 -2.30
N ASP A 68 -12.37 -0.77 -2.99
CA ASP A 68 -13.31 0.17 -3.59
C ASP A 68 -14.65 0.09 -2.85
N PHE A 69 -15.18 1.24 -2.45
CA PHE A 69 -16.44 1.34 -1.76
C PHE A 69 -17.41 2.19 -2.55
N TRP A 70 -18.62 1.67 -2.73
CA TRP A 70 -19.72 2.35 -3.40
C TRP A 70 -20.90 2.48 -2.45
N ASN A 71 -21.60 3.60 -2.58
CA ASN A 71 -22.88 3.82 -1.94
C ASN A 71 -24.01 3.43 -2.88
N ASP A 72 -25.16 3.09 -2.32
CA ASP A 72 -26.32 2.75 -3.13
C ASP A 72 -26.94 4.01 -3.76
N HIS A 73 -27.51 3.86 -4.97
CA HIS A 73 -28.15 4.97 -5.66
C HIS A 73 -29.29 5.52 -4.80
N CYS A 74 -29.25 6.82 -4.53
CA CYS A 74 -30.24 7.49 -3.68
C CYS A 74 -30.42 6.95 -2.27
N SER A 75 -29.42 6.24 -1.76
CA SER A 75 -29.30 6.00 -0.33
C SER A 75 -28.79 7.24 0.40
N GLY A 76 -29.08 7.28 1.70
CA GLY A 76 -28.44 8.24 2.60
C GLY A 76 -26.95 7.94 2.77
N PRO A 77 -26.24 8.75 3.58
CA PRO A 77 -24.84 8.50 3.89
C PRO A 77 -24.64 7.13 4.52
N ARG A 78 -23.54 6.46 4.15
CA ARG A 78 -23.17 5.13 4.65
C ARG A 78 -21.79 5.18 5.29
N ASN A 79 -21.66 4.58 6.47
CA ASN A 79 -20.35 4.40 7.10
C ASN A 79 -19.67 3.15 6.54
N ILE A 80 -18.36 3.26 6.32
CA ILE A 80 -17.48 2.14 5.97
C ILE A 80 -16.74 1.70 7.22
N ASN A 81 -16.74 0.39 7.46
CA ASN A 81 -15.92 -0.28 8.45
C ASN A 81 -15.38 -1.56 7.78
N TRP A 82 -14.19 -1.47 7.19
CA TRP A 82 -13.58 -2.59 6.48
C TRP A 82 -12.36 -3.11 7.24
N ARG A 83 -12.39 -4.37 7.65
CA ARG A 83 -11.31 -5.02 8.40
C ARG A 83 -10.29 -5.61 7.45
N ILE A 84 -9.01 -5.41 7.75
CA ILE A 84 -7.88 -6.12 7.17
C ILE A 84 -7.21 -6.87 8.32
N ASP A 85 -7.17 -8.19 8.21
CA ASP A 85 -6.56 -9.08 9.21
C ASP A 85 -5.19 -9.54 8.72
N ALA A 86 -4.30 -9.84 9.67
CA ALA A 86 -3.05 -10.51 9.37
C ALA A 86 -3.31 -11.95 8.88
N ASP A 87 -2.48 -12.45 7.98
CA ASP A 87 -2.54 -13.87 7.62
C ASP A 87 -2.14 -14.76 8.83
N SER A 88 -2.57 -16.01 8.81
CA SER A 88 -2.27 -16.98 9.89
C SER A 88 -0.75 -17.07 10.15
N GLU A 89 -0.35 -16.96 11.42
CA GLU A 89 1.05 -16.97 11.90
C GLU A 89 1.88 -15.71 11.56
N TRP A 90 1.30 -14.72 10.89
CA TRP A 90 1.91 -13.43 10.62
C TRP A 90 1.37 -12.35 11.56
N GLN A 91 2.17 -11.32 11.77
CA GLN A 91 1.82 -10.13 12.54
C GLN A 91 2.10 -8.88 11.71
N ILE A 92 1.16 -7.95 11.70
CA ILE A 92 1.32 -6.66 11.03
C ILE A 92 2.26 -5.79 11.87
N GLN A 93 3.30 -5.26 11.24
CA GLN A 93 4.07 -4.16 11.80
C GLN A 93 3.22 -2.90 11.75
N VAL A 94 2.56 -2.53 12.86
CA VAL A 94 1.59 -1.42 12.92
C VAL A 94 2.12 -0.12 12.32
N GLU A 95 3.39 0.19 12.56
CA GLU A 95 4.05 1.42 12.09
C GLU A 95 4.31 1.44 10.59
N SER A 96 4.13 0.31 9.90
CA SER A 96 4.32 0.19 8.44
C SER A 96 3.06 0.50 7.64
N ILE A 97 1.89 0.63 8.29
CA ILE A 97 0.60 0.80 7.58
C ILE A 97 0.56 2.18 6.91
N ARG A 98 0.41 2.22 5.58
CA ARG A 98 0.38 3.45 4.76
C ARG A 98 -0.86 3.49 3.87
N PRO A 99 -2.03 3.91 4.38
CA PRO A 99 -3.23 4.06 3.57
C PRO A 99 -3.22 5.41 2.84
N THR A 100 -3.69 5.40 1.59
CA THR A 100 -4.03 6.57 0.79
C THR A 100 -5.47 6.43 0.32
N ALA A 101 -6.31 7.42 0.63
CA ALA A 101 -7.71 7.44 0.23
C ALA A 101 -7.95 8.41 -0.92
N TYR A 102 -8.87 8.03 -1.80
CA TYR A 102 -9.34 8.79 -2.96
C TYR A 102 -10.88 8.85 -2.89
N PRO A 103 -11.43 9.71 -2.00
CA PRO A 103 -12.87 9.94 -1.94
C PRO A 103 -13.33 10.81 -3.13
N ASP A 104 -14.58 10.63 -3.56
CA ASP A 104 -15.29 11.66 -4.32
C ASP A 104 -15.65 12.87 -3.44
N SER A 105 -16.28 13.89 -4.03
CA SER A 105 -16.35 15.24 -3.44
C SER A 105 -16.94 15.32 -2.04
N ASP A 106 -17.89 14.44 -1.71
CA ASP A 106 -18.61 14.49 -0.43
C ASP A 106 -18.29 13.31 0.49
N SER A 107 -17.59 12.28 -0.01
CA SER A 107 -17.12 11.16 0.81
C SER A 107 -15.91 11.57 1.65
N THR A 108 -15.69 10.89 2.77
CA THR A 108 -14.60 11.21 3.71
C THR A 108 -13.95 9.95 4.24
N PHE A 109 -12.62 9.90 4.21
CA PHE A 109 -11.84 8.90 4.94
C PHE A 109 -11.58 9.39 6.36
N HIS A 110 -11.91 8.57 7.36
CA HIS A 110 -11.72 8.89 8.77
C HIS A 110 -10.41 8.33 9.34
N GLY A 111 -9.68 7.53 8.57
CA GLY A 111 -8.41 6.95 8.98
C GLY A 111 -8.51 5.49 9.41
N LEU A 112 -7.51 5.08 10.18
CA LEU A 112 -7.40 3.73 10.75
C LEU A 112 -8.08 3.67 12.12
N ALA A 113 -8.65 2.52 12.45
CA ALA A 113 -9.15 2.19 13.78
C ALA A 113 -8.80 0.75 14.15
N ASP A 114 -8.94 0.41 15.43
CA ASP A 114 -8.78 -0.95 15.95
C ASP A 114 -7.45 -1.60 15.50
N VAL A 115 -6.38 -0.79 15.52
CA VAL A 115 -5.06 -1.13 14.96
C VAL A 115 -4.28 -1.98 15.95
N SER A 116 -3.83 -3.15 15.50
CA SER A 116 -3.08 -4.15 16.28
C SER A 116 -2.18 -4.97 15.36
N SER A 117 -1.35 -5.85 15.94
CA SER A 117 -0.58 -6.85 15.18
C SER A 117 -1.48 -7.81 14.39
N ASP A 118 -2.72 -8.01 14.82
CA ASP A 118 -3.61 -9.02 14.22
C ASP A 118 -4.47 -8.44 13.10
N GLY A 119 -4.44 -7.11 12.92
CA GLY A 119 -5.24 -6.42 11.90
C GLY A 119 -5.57 -4.97 12.25
N PHE A 120 -6.23 -4.30 11.32
CA PHE A 120 -6.70 -2.92 11.42
C PHE A 120 -7.99 -2.69 10.63
N THR A 121 -8.74 -1.65 10.99
CA THR A 121 -10.00 -1.28 10.32
C THR A 121 -9.84 0.04 9.56
N LEU A 122 -10.22 0.05 8.28
CA LEU A 122 -10.39 1.27 7.49
C LEU A 122 -11.77 1.87 7.80
N ARG A 123 -11.80 3.15 8.23
CA ARG A 123 -13.05 3.87 8.51
C ARG A 123 -13.26 5.03 7.57
N GLY A 124 -14.50 5.24 7.17
CA GLY A 124 -14.90 6.39 6.37
C GLY A 124 -16.40 6.53 6.26
N ARG A 125 -16.83 7.51 5.48
CA ARG A 125 -18.22 7.82 5.20
C ARG A 125 -18.38 8.09 3.71
N LEU A 126 -19.31 7.38 3.09
CA LEU A 126 -19.72 7.64 1.71
C LEU A 126 -20.93 8.55 1.70
N VAL A 127 -20.92 9.49 0.77
CA VAL A 127 -22.03 10.41 0.54
C VAL A 127 -22.29 10.49 -0.96
N ASN A 128 -23.56 10.42 -1.35
CA ASN A 128 -23.94 10.57 -2.74
C ASN A 128 -23.77 12.03 -3.20
N GLY A 129 -23.12 12.24 -4.35
CA GLY A 129 -22.86 13.56 -4.93
C GLY A 129 -24.10 14.15 -5.62
N GLY A 130 -24.84 15.04 -4.93
CA GLY A 130 -25.85 15.92 -5.53
C GLY A 130 -27.33 15.59 -5.24
N GLU A 131 -28.22 16.55 -5.57
CA GLU A 131 -29.70 16.53 -5.38
C GLU A 131 -30.46 15.52 -6.28
N GLY A 132 -29.82 14.44 -6.74
CA GLY A 132 -30.39 13.50 -7.72
C GLY A 132 -31.56 12.65 -7.21
N CYS A 133 -31.90 12.76 -5.93
CA CYS A 133 -32.85 11.85 -5.27
C CYS A 133 -34.19 12.52 -4.95
N GLY A 134 -34.63 13.39 -5.85
CA GLY A 134 -35.97 13.95 -5.88
C GLY A 134 -36.88 13.19 -6.85
N PRO A 135 -38.22 13.31 -6.71
CA PRO A 135 -39.20 12.60 -7.53
C PRO A 135 -39.13 12.87 -9.04
N PHE A 136 -38.30 13.82 -9.50
CA PHE A 136 -38.21 14.24 -10.90
C PHE A 136 -36.77 14.31 -11.46
N ARG A 137 -35.72 13.81 -10.76
CA ARG A 137 -34.30 14.02 -11.14
C ARG A 137 -33.42 12.76 -11.13
N ILE A 138 -33.84 11.67 -11.75
CA ILE A 138 -33.11 10.37 -11.77
C ILE A 138 -31.99 10.31 -12.85
N TRP A 139 -31.41 11.44 -13.26
CA TRP A 139 -30.60 11.50 -14.50
C TRP A 139 -29.09 11.55 -14.31
N ARG A 140 -28.59 11.73 -13.08
CA ARG A 140 -27.15 11.71 -12.80
C ARG A 140 -26.85 10.61 -11.79
N ASP A 141 -25.94 9.72 -12.15
CA ASP A 141 -25.38 8.76 -11.20
C ASP A 141 -24.59 9.56 -10.16
N SER A 142 -25.19 9.70 -8.99
CA SER A 142 -24.66 10.42 -7.84
C SER A 142 -24.11 9.48 -6.78
N ARG A 143 -23.87 8.19 -7.10
CA ARG A 143 -23.39 7.24 -6.09
C ARG A 143 -22.06 7.72 -5.49
N GLY A 144 -22.03 7.77 -4.16
CA GLY A 144 -20.83 8.03 -3.39
C GLY A 144 -19.79 6.94 -3.65
N HIS A 145 -18.55 7.34 -3.90
CA HIS A 145 -17.44 6.45 -4.18
C HIS A 145 -16.21 6.83 -3.37
N MET A 146 -15.54 5.84 -2.80
CA MET A 146 -14.22 6.02 -2.20
C MET A 146 -13.35 4.80 -2.46
N ARG A 147 -12.16 5.06 -2.98
CA ARG A 147 -11.11 4.07 -3.15
C ARG A 147 -10.06 4.25 -2.06
N ILE A 148 -9.58 3.16 -1.46
CA ILE A 148 -8.47 3.19 -0.51
C ILE A 148 -7.41 2.18 -0.96
N ARG A 149 -6.17 2.68 -1.11
CA ARG A 149 -4.99 1.87 -1.45
C ARG A 149 -3.95 1.99 -0.35
N GLY A 150 -3.11 1.00 -0.19
CA GLY A 150 -1.97 1.13 0.71
C GLY A 150 -1.08 -0.08 0.75
N THR A 151 -0.06 0.04 1.59
CA THR A 151 0.87 -1.03 1.92
C THR A 151 0.98 -1.21 3.43
N TYR A 152 1.41 -2.41 3.83
CA TYR A 152 1.84 -2.71 5.19
C TYR A 152 2.84 -3.87 5.14
N ILE A 153 3.67 -4.01 6.17
CA ILE A 153 4.61 -5.10 6.35
C ILE A 153 4.00 -6.07 7.35
N GLU A 154 4.08 -7.35 7.01
CA GLU A 154 3.88 -8.43 7.96
C GLU A 154 5.22 -9.07 8.31
N GLU A 155 5.33 -9.55 9.54
CA GLU A 155 6.47 -10.30 10.01
C GLU A 155 6.04 -11.59 10.73
N ARG A 156 6.91 -12.59 10.69
CA ARG A 156 6.80 -13.77 11.52
C ARG A 156 8.17 -14.24 11.97
N THR A 157 8.22 -14.82 13.16
CA THR A 157 9.42 -15.46 13.69
C THR A 157 9.37 -16.96 13.41
N VAL A 158 10.37 -17.49 12.71
CA VAL A 158 10.50 -18.93 12.49
C VAL A 158 11.81 -19.44 13.08
N PRO A 159 11.91 -20.73 13.44
CA PRO A 159 13.18 -21.32 13.82
C PRO A 159 14.22 -21.10 12.71
N ALA A 160 15.43 -20.68 13.08
CA ALA A 160 16.57 -20.73 12.18
C ALA A 160 16.94 -22.21 12.04
N GLY A 161 16.14 -22.97 11.28
CA GLY A 161 16.46 -24.35 10.95
C GLY A 161 17.91 -24.40 10.48
N VAL A 162 18.65 -25.40 10.98
CA VAL A 162 20.06 -25.67 10.64
C VAL A 162 20.24 -25.29 9.18
N ALA A 163 21.08 -24.27 8.92
CA ALA A 163 21.36 -23.81 7.56
C ALA A 163 21.46 -25.05 6.68
N PRO A 164 20.77 -25.12 5.52
CA PRO A 164 20.80 -26.30 4.67
C PRO A 164 22.26 -26.66 4.56
N SER A 165 22.66 -27.78 5.17
CA SER A 165 24.05 -28.20 5.23
C SER A 165 24.47 -28.07 3.79
N SER A 166 25.39 -27.14 3.50
CA SER A 166 25.96 -27.03 2.16
C SER A 166 26.38 -28.45 1.88
N VAL A 167 25.62 -29.14 1.02
CA VAL A 167 25.85 -30.54 0.71
C VAL A 167 27.24 -30.48 0.16
N GLY A 168 28.18 -30.89 1.00
CA GLY A 168 29.56 -31.03 0.63
C GLY A 168 29.48 -31.96 -0.54
N ASP A 169 29.71 -31.40 -1.71
CA ASP A 169 29.99 -32.13 -2.93
C ASP A 169 31.29 -32.91 -2.67
N THR A 170 31.15 -33.97 -1.88
CA THR A 170 32.17 -34.96 -1.60
C THR A 170 31.86 -36.15 -2.49
N GLY A 171 32.18 -36.06 -3.77
CA GLY A 171 32.18 -37.24 -4.61
C GLY A 171 32.47 -36.91 -6.06
N ARG A 172 33.73 -37.00 -6.50
CA ARG A 172 34.32 -38.23 -7.10
C ARG A 172 33.71 -38.51 -8.48
N GLY A 173 34.47 -38.58 -9.56
CA GLY A 173 35.93 -38.57 -9.71
C GLY A 173 36.28 -38.75 -11.19
#